data_AF-A0A6J4NZS0-F1
#
_entry.id   AF-A0A6J4NZS0-F1
#
_cell.length_a   1.000
_cell.length_b   1.000
_cell.length_c   1.000
_cell.angle_alpha   90.00
_cell.angle_beta   90.00
_cell.angle_gamma   90.00
#
_symmetry.space_group_name_H-M   'P 1'
#
loop_
_entity.id
_entity.type
_entity.pdbx_description
1 polymer ?
#
loop_
_entity_poly.entity_id
_entity_poly.type
_entity_poly.pdbx_seq_one_letter_code
_entity_poly.pdbx_strand_id
1 'polypeptide(L)'
;MTLLSGLCAAVAVLLALPPAGRPMQRLGAEPPSASSGSHSIRGPRRLLLGIPLLALLGAIFLAVGARPTVVAATVLIMVGTVSRLMHLHLASRQALEARAQVAHACAVLAGQVRVGRVPSEALRVAAEDCAVLAEADRVHRMGGYVATLWRDRSARAGHRGLLDLARAWQLSQQTGAPLASALDEVAEALTVEQGVRAVVASELAAPRATGKVMAVLPFCGLALGFLIGGDPVDFLLSGPYGWACLLGGVTLAGVGVLWIDRLARSAGDLE
;
A
#
# COMPACT_ATOMS: atom_id res chain seq x y z
N MET A 1 34.07 0.60 14.95
CA MET A 1 33.21 1.79 14.71
C MET A 1 32.78 1.93 13.24
N THR A 2 33.61 1.53 12.26
CA THR A 2 33.30 1.50 10.81
C THR A 2 32.33 0.40 10.38
N LEU A 3 32.33 -0.75 11.07
CA LEU A 3 31.42 -1.87 10.81
C LEU A 3 29.97 -1.54 11.23
N LEU A 4 29.79 -0.75 12.28
CA LEU A 4 28.46 -0.41 12.81
C LEU A 4 27.74 0.62 11.93
N SER A 5 28.48 1.58 11.37
CA SER A 5 27.94 2.59 10.44
C SER A 5 27.62 1.99 9.08
N GLY A 6 28.45 1.07 8.58
CA GLY A 6 28.17 0.29 7.36
C GLY A 6 26.93 -0.59 7.50
N LEU A 7 26.76 -1.25 8.66
CA LEU A 7 25.57 -2.05 8.95
C LEU A 7 24.30 -1.18 9.03
N CYS A 8 24.38 0.01 9.67
CA CYS A 8 23.25 0.92 9.77
C CYS A 8 22.86 1.54 8.41
N ALA A 9 23.82 1.87 7.55
CA ALA A 9 23.55 2.34 6.19
C ALA A 9 22.96 1.23 5.30
N ALA A 10 23.43 -0.01 5.45
CA ALA A 10 22.85 -1.16 4.77
C ALA A 10 21.41 -1.43 5.24
N VAL A 11 21.15 -1.32 6.55
CA VAL A 11 19.81 -1.42 7.13
C VAL A 11 18.92 -0.28 6.64
N ALA A 12 19.39 0.97 6.64
CA ALA A 12 18.66 2.13 6.11
C ALA A 12 18.18 1.92 4.67
N VAL A 13 19.07 1.39 3.82
CA VAL A 13 18.75 1.09 2.41
C VAL A 13 17.79 -0.09 2.29
N LEU A 14 17.96 -1.13 3.11
CA LEU A 14 17.01 -2.26 3.21
C LEU A 14 15.62 -1.83 3.72
N LEU A 15 15.55 -0.85 4.62
CA LEU A 15 14.31 -0.26 5.16
C LEU A 15 13.66 0.70 4.15
N ALA A 16 14.44 1.43 3.35
CA ALA A 16 13.94 2.33 2.32
C ALA A 16 13.45 1.57 1.07
N LEU A 17 13.95 0.37 0.83
CA LEU A 17 13.46 -0.49 -0.23
C LEU A 17 12.09 -1.07 0.16
N PRO A 18 11.02 -0.82 -0.63
CA PRO A 18 9.77 -1.50 -0.40
C PRO A 18 10.00 -2.99 -0.61
N PRO A 19 9.41 -3.86 0.24
CA PRO A 19 9.50 -5.29 0.08
C PRO A 19 9.04 -5.61 -1.33
N ALA A 20 9.93 -6.26 -2.09
CA ALA A 20 9.55 -6.83 -3.37
C ALA A 20 8.36 -7.74 -3.09
N GLY A 21 7.16 -7.27 -3.40
CA GLY A 21 5.96 -8.09 -3.38
C GLY A 21 6.27 -9.23 -4.32
N ARG A 22 6.55 -10.40 -3.75
CA ARG A 22 6.65 -11.62 -4.53
C ARG A 22 5.28 -11.77 -5.19
N PRO A 23 5.18 -11.80 -6.53
CA PRO A 23 3.95 -12.23 -7.14
C PRO A 23 3.79 -13.68 -6.74
N MET A 24 3.04 -13.96 -5.66
CA MET A 24 2.59 -15.31 -5.36
C MET A 24 1.54 -15.64 -6.39
N GLN A 25 2.05 -16.08 -7.53
CA GLN A 25 1.33 -16.80 -8.56
C GLN A 25 0.67 -17.98 -7.84
N ARG A 26 -0.64 -17.87 -7.58
CA ARG A 26 -1.43 -18.96 -6.99
C ARG A 26 -1.20 -20.21 -7.82
N LEU A 27 -0.59 -21.23 -7.21
CA LEU A 27 -0.64 -22.60 -7.72
C LEU A 27 -2.04 -23.16 -7.45
N GLY A 28 -2.92 -23.01 -8.42
CA GLY A 28 -4.05 -23.91 -8.64
C GLY A 28 -3.95 -24.41 -10.08
N ALA A 29 -3.80 -25.72 -10.27
CA ALA A 29 -3.95 -26.43 -11.55
C ALA A 29 -5.30 -26.06 -12.21
N GLU A 30 -5.48 -25.89 -13.53
CA GLU A 30 -4.99 -26.62 -14.71
C GLU A 30 -5.16 -25.74 -16.02
N PRO A 31 -4.47 -26.00 -17.17
CA PRO A 31 -4.33 -25.10 -18.35
C PRO A 31 -5.12 -25.59 -19.62
N PRO A 32 -4.90 -25.11 -20.88
CA PRO A 32 -4.51 -23.79 -21.43
C PRO A 32 -5.52 -23.24 -22.48
N SER A 33 -5.54 -21.92 -22.72
CA SER A 33 -5.76 -21.39 -24.09
C SER A 33 -5.00 -20.08 -24.29
N ALA A 34 -4.29 -20.03 -25.41
CA ALA A 34 -3.31 -19.02 -25.75
C ALA A 34 -3.96 -17.73 -26.28
N SER A 35 -3.45 -16.57 -25.82
CA SER A 35 -2.96 -15.51 -26.70
C SER A 35 -2.37 -14.33 -25.89
N SER A 36 -1.05 -14.20 -26.05
CA SER A 36 -0.27 -12.96 -26.27
C SER A 36 -0.65 -11.67 -25.54
N GLY A 37 0.32 -11.13 -24.79
CA GLY A 37 0.44 -9.67 -24.66
C GLY A 37 1.09 -9.13 -23.38
N SER A 38 2.42 -9.20 -23.32
CA SER A 38 3.29 -8.40 -22.44
C SER A 38 3.37 -8.80 -20.96
N HIS A 39 4.23 -9.78 -20.70
CA HIS A 39 4.97 -9.85 -19.44
C HIS A 39 5.81 -8.58 -19.30
N SER A 40 5.27 -7.58 -18.59
CA SER A 40 6.07 -6.48 -18.05
C SER A 40 6.95 -7.04 -16.93
N ILE A 41 8.08 -7.64 -17.31
CA ILE A 41 9.22 -7.86 -16.41
C ILE A 41 9.73 -6.47 -16.02
N ARG A 42 9.14 -5.88 -14.98
CA ARG A 42 9.73 -4.74 -14.28
C ARG A 42 10.95 -5.28 -13.53
N GLY A 43 12.05 -5.38 -14.25
CA GLY A 43 13.36 -5.75 -13.73
C GLY A 43 13.80 -4.88 -12.55
N PRO A 44 14.90 -5.24 -11.88
CA PRO A 44 15.33 -4.67 -10.60
C PRO A 44 16.00 -3.31 -10.78
N ARG A 45 15.33 -2.38 -11.47
CA ARG A 45 15.75 -0.98 -11.67
C ARG A 45 15.90 -0.22 -10.34
N ARG A 46 15.40 -0.80 -9.24
CA ARG A 46 15.51 -0.32 -7.85
C ARG A 46 16.84 -0.68 -7.18
N LEU A 47 17.50 -1.78 -7.56
CA LEU A 47 18.88 -2.07 -7.11
C LEU A 47 19.87 -1.11 -7.80
N LEU A 48 19.65 -0.80 -9.07
CA LEU A 48 20.48 0.13 -9.86
C LEU A 48 20.45 1.59 -9.33
N LEU A 49 19.40 2.01 -8.62
CA LEU A 49 19.31 3.33 -7.98
C LEU A 49 19.86 3.35 -6.53
N GLY A 50 19.88 2.21 -5.83
CA GLY A 50 20.42 2.11 -4.47
C GLY A 50 21.94 2.15 -4.42
N ILE A 51 22.62 1.53 -5.40
CA ILE A 51 24.09 1.47 -5.51
C ILE A 51 24.75 2.85 -5.66
N PRO A 52 24.29 3.76 -6.56
CA PRO A 52 24.89 5.09 -6.69
C PRO A 52 24.62 5.98 -5.47
N LEU A 53 23.49 5.82 -4.79
CA LEU A 53 23.19 6.57 -3.56
C LEU A 53 24.07 6.11 -2.39
N LEU A 54 24.33 4.79 -2.28
CA LEU A 54 25.27 4.22 -1.31
C LEU A 54 26.71 4.70 -1.58
N ALA A 55 27.10 4.76 -2.85
CA ALA A 55 28.40 5.29 -3.28
C ALA A 55 28.54 6.80 -3.03
N LEU A 56 27.48 7.58 -3.24
CA LEU A 56 27.44 9.02 -2.95
C LEU A 56 27.54 9.30 -1.45
N LEU A 57 26.80 8.54 -0.62
CA LEU A 57 26.89 8.62 0.84
C LEU A 57 28.28 8.21 1.34
N GLY A 58 28.91 7.21 0.73
CA GLY A 58 30.30 6.82 1.01
C GLY A 58 31.31 7.89 0.60
N ALA A 59 31.09 8.59 -0.51
CA ALA A 59 31.95 9.68 -0.98
C ALA A 59 31.83 10.94 -0.09
N ILE A 60 30.60 11.28 0.34
CA ILE A 60 30.33 12.35 1.30
C ILE A 60 30.93 11.99 2.68
N PHE A 61 30.96 10.70 3.04
CA PHE A 61 31.58 10.21 4.28
C PHE A 61 33.08 10.47 4.38
N LEU A 62 33.82 10.29 3.28
CA LEU A 62 35.24 10.58 3.24
C LEU A 62 35.55 12.09 3.24
N ALA A 63 34.63 12.94 2.81
CA ALA A 63 34.90 14.36 2.54
C ALA A 63 34.64 15.31 3.72
N VAL A 64 33.70 15.01 4.63
CA VAL A 64 33.16 16.03 5.57
C VAL A 64 33.40 15.70 7.07
N GLY A 65 33.90 14.50 7.39
CA GLY A 65 34.18 14.08 8.77
C GLY A 65 32.98 13.45 9.50
N ALA A 66 33.21 12.82 10.66
CA ALA A 66 32.26 11.90 11.29
C ALA A 66 30.94 12.57 11.76
N ARG A 67 30.99 13.80 12.29
CA ARG A 67 29.81 14.54 12.79
C ARG A 67 28.74 14.79 11.72
N PRO A 68 29.03 15.41 10.55
CA PRO A 68 28.03 15.67 9.51
C PRO A 68 27.49 14.38 8.88
N THR A 69 28.29 13.31 8.84
CA THR A 69 27.87 12.03 8.24
C THR A 69 26.82 11.29 9.06
N VAL A 70 26.95 11.32 10.39
CA VAL A 70 25.96 10.73 11.29
C VAL A 70 24.64 11.50 11.20
N VAL A 71 24.69 12.83 11.19
CA VAL A 71 23.49 13.66 11.02
C VAL A 71 22.80 13.39 9.69
N ALA A 72 23.56 13.35 8.60
CA ALA A 72 23.02 13.06 7.28
C ALA A 72 22.37 11.66 7.22
N ALA A 73 23.00 10.64 7.82
CA ALA A 73 22.45 9.29 7.86
C ALA A 73 21.14 9.21 8.66
N THR A 74 21.08 9.85 9.83
CA THR A 74 19.87 9.87 10.67
C THR A 74 18.72 10.60 9.99
N VAL A 75 18.98 11.76 9.38
CA VAL A 75 17.98 12.50 8.61
C VAL A 75 17.49 11.68 7.42
N LEU A 76 18.39 11.01 6.69
CA LEU A 76 18.03 10.16 5.56
C LEU A 76 17.12 9.00 5.99
N ILE A 77 17.42 8.32 7.11
CA ILE A 77 16.58 7.22 7.62
C ILE A 77 15.22 7.75 8.09
N MET A 78 15.20 8.88 8.80
CA MET A 78 13.96 9.49 9.29
C MET A 78 13.06 9.91 8.11
N VAL A 79 13.62 10.62 7.12
CA VAL A 79 12.90 11.04 5.91
C VAL A 79 12.47 9.82 5.09
N GLY A 80 13.30 8.79 4.95
CA GLY A 80 12.96 7.55 4.25
C GLY A 80 11.80 6.79 4.92
N THR A 81 11.80 6.72 6.25
CA THR A 81 10.75 6.04 7.01
C THR A 81 9.44 6.83 6.95
N VAL A 82 9.49 8.14 7.15
CA VAL A 82 8.31 9.03 7.10
C VAL A 82 7.72 9.08 5.69
N SER A 83 8.53 9.25 4.65
CA SER A 83 8.04 9.24 3.26
C SER A 83 7.41 7.90 2.90
N ARG A 84 8.00 6.77 3.31
CA ARG A 84 7.41 5.44 3.12
C ARG A 84 6.06 5.29 3.83
N LEU A 85 5.96 5.72 5.09
CA LEU A 85 4.70 5.73 5.84
C LEU A 85 3.63 6.59 5.14
N MET A 86 3.99 7.78 4.68
CA MET A 86 3.08 8.66 3.96
C MET A 86 2.65 8.07 2.62
N HIS A 87 3.56 7.46 1.86
CA HIS A 87 3.22 6.78 0.61
C HIS A 87 2.29 5.60 0.83
N LEU A 88 2.51 4.80 1.88
CA LEU A 88 1.64 3.69 2.23
C LEU A 88 0.26 4.17 2.69
N HIS A 89 0.20 5.23 3.50
CA HIS A 89 -1.05 5.82 3.95
C HIS A 89 -1.85 6.43 2.79
N LEU A 90 -1.19 7.18 1.90
CA LEU A 90 -1.83 7.76 0.72
C LEU A 90 -2.33 6.67 -0.23
N ALA A 91 -1.52 5.64 -0.50
CA ALA A 91 -1.93 4.50 -1.32
C ALA A 91 -3.09 3.72 -0.68
N SER A 92 -3.12 3.60 0.65
CA SER A 92 -4.22 2.94 1.37
C SER A 92 -5.51 3.74 1.29
N ARG A 93 -5.45 5.07 1.38
CA ARG A 93 -6.61 5.95 1.20
C ARG A 93 -7.17 5.82 -0.21
N GLN A 94 -6.30 5.89 -1.22
CA GLN A 94 -6.69 5.70 -2.61
C GLN A 94 -7.31 4.32 -2.86
N ALA A 95 -6.77 3.27 -2.23
CA ALA A 95 -7.35 1.92 -2.33
C ALA A 95 -8.73 1.83 -1.68
N LEU A 96 -8.97 2.54 -0.57
CA LEU A 96 -10.28 2.57 0.08
C LEU A 96 -11.31 3.31 -0.77
N GLU A 97 -10.94 4.48 -1.31
CA GLU A 97 -11.78 5.25 -2.24
C GLU A 97 -12.12 4.43 -3.48
N ALA A 98 -11.14 3.74 -4.07
CA ALA A 98 -11.38 2.85 -5.20
C ALA A 98 -12.34 1.70 -4.87
N ARG A 99 -12.25 1.09 -3.68
CA ARG A 99 -13.21 0.05 -3.23
C ARG A 99 -14.63 0.60 -3.16
N ALA A 100 -14.79 1.78 -2.58
CA ALA A 100 -16.09 2.43 -2.47
C ALA A 100 -16.68 2.74 -3.85
N GLN A 101 -15.85 3.22 -4.79
CA GLN A 101 -16.27 3.46 -6.17
C GLN A 101 -16.71 2.17 -6.89
N VAL A 102 -15.99 1.05 -6.69
CA VAL A 102 -16.37 -0.25 -7.26
C VAL A 102 -17.69 -0.74 -6.65
N ALA A 103 -17.86 -0.67 -5.33
CA ALA A 103 -19.10 -1.06 -4.66
C ALA A 103 -20.29 -0.22 -5.15
N HIS A 104 -20.12 1.10 -5.24
CA HIS A 104 -21.12 2.00 -5.78
C HIS A 104 -21.48 1.67 -7.23
N ALA A 105 -20.46 1.43 -8.07
CA ALA A 105 -20.67 1.03 -9.46
C ALA A 105 -21.45 -0.29 -9.61
N CYS A 106 -21.14 -1.30 -8.77
CA CYS A 106 -21.91 -2.55 -8.74
C CYS A 106 -23.37 -2.30 -8.36
N ALA A 107 -23.64 -1.47 -7.34
CA ALA A 107 -24.98 -1.13 -6.91
C ALA A 107 -25.78 -0.37 -7.99
N VAL A 108 -25.17 0.61 -8.66
CA VAL A 108 -25.79 1.34 -9.78
C VAL A 108 -26.12 0.38 -10.93
N LEU A 109 -25.17 -0.48 -11.31
CA LEU A 109 -25.39 -1.48 -12.37
C LEU A 109 -26.50 -2.47 -12.01
N ALA A 110 -26.52 -2.98 -10.77
CA ALA A 110 -27.57 -3.85 -10.26
C ALA A 110 -28.94 -3.18 -10.35
N GLY A 111 -29.02 -1.90 -9.94
CA GLY A 111 -30.22 -1.08 -10.06
C GLY A 111 -30.72 -0.97 -11.50
N GLN A 112 -29.83 -0.70 -12.46
CA GLN A 112 -30.21 -0.60 -13.87
C GLN A 112 -30.74 -1.94 -14.43
N VAL A 113 -30.11 -3.07 -14.09
CA VAL A 113 -30.58 -4.40 -14.51
C VAL A 113 -31.91 -4.76 -13.84
N ARG A 114 -32.12 -4.37 -12.57
CA ARG A 114 -33.36 -4.62 -11.83
C ARG A 114 -34.58 -3.91 -12.43
N VAL A 115 -34.39 -2.76 -13.07
CA VAL A 115 -35.44 -2.05 -13.83
C VAL A 115 -35.74 -2.75 -15.17
N GLY A 116 -35.11 -3.89 -15.46
CA GLY A 116 -35.37 -4.71 -16.64
C GLY A 116 -34.53 -4.32 -17.86
N ARG A 117 -33.50 -3.47 -17.70
CA ARG A 117 -32.59 -3.16 -18.81
C ARG A 117 -31.73 -4.37 -19.13
N VAL A 118 -31.45 -4.57 -20.42
CA VAL A 118 -30.46 -5.56 -20.87
C VAL A 118 -29.07 -5.18 -20.33
N PRO A 119 -28.20 -6.15 -19.97
CA PRO A 119 -26.92 -5.87 -19.30
C PRO A 119 -26.03 -4.86 -20.02
N SER A 120 -26.00 -4.90 -21.36
CA SER A 120 -25.24 -3.97 -22.19
C SER A 120 -25.71 -2.52 -22.05
N GLU A 121 -27.03 -2.31 -22.05
CA GLU A 121 -27.65 -1.00 -21.87
C GLU A 121 -27.56 -0.53 -20.42
N ALA A 122 -27.71 -1.44 -19.46
CA ALA A 122 -27.48 -1.16 -18.05
C ALA A 122 -26.04 -0.69 -17.78
N LEU A 123 -25.05 -1.35 -18.41
CA LEU A 123 -23.65 -0.95 -18.35
C LEU A 123 -23.42 0.43 -18.97
N ARG A 124 -24.02 0.71 -20.12
CA ARG A 124 -23.91 2.01 -20.80
C ARG A 124 -24.42 3.15 -19.91
N VAL A 125 -25.59 2.99 -19.29
CA VAL A 125 -26.15 4.00 -18.39
C VAL A 125 -25.33 4.12 -17.10
N ALA A 126 -24.96 3.00 -16.47
CA ALA A 126 -24.14 3.04 -15.26
C ALA A 126 -22.75 3.68 -15.51
N ALA A 127 -22.22 3.56 -16.72
CA ALA A 127 -20.96 4.17 -17.13
C ALA A 127 -21.01 5.70 -17.27
N GLU A 128 -22.20 6.30 -17.41
CA GLU A 128 -22.37 7.77 -17.42
C GLU A 128 -22.07 8.36 -16.03
N ASP A 129 -22.48 7.67 -14.96
CA ASP A 129 -22.28 8.10 -13.57
C ASP A 129 -20.99 7.54 -12.94
N CYS A 130 -20.54 6.36 -13.38
CA CYS A 130 -19.43 5.65 -12.75
C CYS A 130 -18.20 5.53 -13.68
N ALA A 131 -17.17 6.33 -13.41
CA ALA A 131 -15.91 6.31 -14.18
C ALA A 131 -15.21 4.94 -14.21
N VAL A 132 -15.40 4.11 -13.18
CA VAL A 132 -14.86 2.73 -13.11
C VAL A 132 -15.47 1.83 -14.20
N LEU A 133 -16.72 2.10 -14.63
CA LEU A 133 -17.41 1.34 -15.68
C LEU A 133 -17.25 1.98 -17.08
N ALA A 134 -16.86 3.26 -17.16
CA ALA A 134 -16.68 3.97 -18.43
C ALA A 134 -15.63 3.34 -19.37
N GLU A 135 -14.60 2.70 -18.82
CA GLU A 135 -13.65 1.91 -19.63
C GLU A 135 -14.30 0.62 -20.16
N ALA A 136 -15.11 -0.04 -19.33
CA ALA A 136 -15.82 -1.26 -19.68
C ALA A 136 -16.89 -1.04 -20.77
N ASP A 137 -17.67 0.04 -20.70
CA ASP A 137 -18.62 0.42 -21.75
C ASP A 137 -17.91 0.63 -23.10
N ARG A 138 -16.82 1.39 -23.12
CA ARG A 138 -16.04 1.63 -24.35
C ARG A 138 -15.53 0.33 -24.95
N VAL A 139 -14.98 -0.57 -24.14
CA VAL A 139 -14.54 -1.90 -24.59
C VAL A 139 -15.72 -2.71 -25.13
N HIS A 140 -16.88 -2.69 -24.45
CA HIS A 140 -18.07 -3.39 -24.90
C HIS A 140 -18.56 -2.90 -26.26
N ARG A 141 -18.65 -1.59 -26.47
CA ARG A 141 -19.08 -0.98 -27.75
C ARG A 141 -18.15 -1.28 -28.92
N MET A 142 -16.88 -1.55 -28.63
CA MET A 142 -15.90 -2.00 -29.63
C MET A 142 -15.94 -3.52 -29.86
N GLY A 143 -16.90 -4.25 -29.28
CA GLY A 143 -17.01 -5.70 -29.39
C GLY A 143 -16.03 -6.47 -28.50
N GLY A 144 -15.39 -5.81 -27.53
CA GLY A 144 -14.43 -6.41 -26.61
C GLY A 144 -15.06 -7.11 -25.41
N TYR A 145 -14.26 -7.95 -24.73
CA TYR A 145 -14.71 -8.75 -23.59
C TYR A 145 -14.56 -8.01 -22.26
N VAL A 146 -15.65 -7.41 -21.78
CA VAL A 146 -15.70 -6.64 -20.52
C VAL A 146 -15.16 -7.42 -19.30
N ALA A 147 -15.51 -8.70 -19.17
CA ALA A 147 -15.05 -9.53 -18.05
C ALA A 147 -13.53 -9.68 -18.01
N THR A 148 -12.84 -9.69 -19.16
CA THR A 148 -11.37 -9.78 -19.18
C THR A 148 -10.71 -8.49 -18.70
N LEU A 149 -11.26 -7.33 -19.06
CA LEU A 149 -10.81 -6.03 -18.59
C LEU A 149 -10.93 -5.94 -17.06
N TRP A 150 -12.10 -6.29 -16.50
CA TRP A 150 -12.30 -6.23 -15.06
C TRP A 150 -11.38 -7.16 -14.29
N ARG A 151 -11.05 -8.35 -14.83
CA ARG A 151 -10.03 -9.23 -14.23
C ARG A 151 -8.64 -8.60 -14.23
N ASP A 152 -8.20 -7.98 -15.33
CA ASP A 152 -6.93 -7.26 -15.38
C ASP A 152 -6.89 -6.11 -14.36
N ARG A 153 -7.97 -5.32 -14.32
CA ARG A 153 -8.09 -4.17 -13.42
C ARG A 153 -8.20 -4.57 -11.94
N SER A 154 -8.70 -5.76 -11.62
CA SER A 154 -8.82 -6.25 -10.25
C SER A 154 -7.49 -6.43 -9.51
N ALA A 155 -6.37 -6.54 -10.25
CA ALA A 155 -5.03 -6.61 -9.66
C ALA A 155 -4.57 -5.27 -9.05
N ARG A 156 -5.26 -4.17 -9.36
CA ARG A 156 -4.96 -2.84 -8.79
C ARG A 156 -5.46 -2.77 -7.35
N ALA A 157 -4.72 -2.04 -6.52
CA ALA A 157 -5.11 -1.79 -5.14
C ALA A 157 -6.53 -1.19 -5.09
N GLY A 158 -7.39 -1.78 -4.25
CA GLY A 158 -8.78 -1.35 -4.09
C GLY A 158 -9.77 -1.82 -5.16
N HIS A 159 -9.33 -2.50 -6.22
CA HIS A 159 -10.21 -2.92 -7.33
C HIS A 159 -10.60 -4.39 -7.29
N ARG A 160 -10.30 -5.13 -6.21
CA ARG A 160 -10.57 -6.59 -6.13
C ARG A 160 -12.02 -6.97 -6.42
N GLY A 161 -13.00 -6.16 -6.02
CA GLY A 161 -14.43 -6.39 -6.30
C GLY A 161 -14.78 -6.46 -7.80
N LEU A 162 -13.93 -5.92 -8.69
CA LEU A 162 -14.10 -6.09 -10.15
C LEU A 162 -13.96 -7.55 -10.58
N LEU A 163 -13.22 -8.38 -9.83
CA LEU A 163 -13.11 -9.81 -10.12
C LEU A 163 -14.46 -10.52 -9.94
N ASP A 164 -15.18 -10.19 -8.87
CA ASP A 164 -16.48 -10.79 -8.57
C ASP A 164 -17.56 -10.26 -9.51
N LEU A 165 -17.51 -8.97 -9.85
CA LEU A 165 -18.29 -8.38 -10.93
C LEU A 165 -18.05 -9.11 -12.27
N ALA A 166 -16.79 -9.39 -12.63
CA ALA A 166 -16.45 -10.10 -13.86
C ALA A 166 -16.99 -11.54 -13.90
N ARG A 167 -16.96 -12.23 -12.75
CA ARG A 167 -17.51 -13.59 -12.61
C ARG A 167 -19.02 -13.59 -12.75
N ALA A 168 -19.71 -12.69 -12.04
CA ALA A 168 -21.16 -12.54 -12.11
C ALA A 168 -21.63 -12.20 -13.54
N TRP A 169 -20.95 -11.27 -14.20
CA TRP A 169 -21.23 -10.89 -15.58
C TRP A 169 -21.04 -12.05 -16.56
N GLN A 170 -19.91 -12.76 -16.48
CA GLN A 170 -19.65 -13.88 -17.36
C GLN A 170 -20.65 -15.01 -17.16
N LEU A 171 -20.99 -15.33 -15.90
CA LEU A 171 -21.97 -16.34 -15.58
C LEU A 171 -23.34 -15.99 -16.16
N SER A 172 -23.82 -14.77 -15.94
CA SER A 172 -25.11 -14.30 -16.49
C SER A 172 -25.13 -14.36 -18.03
N GLN A 173 -24.05 -13.93 -18.70
CA GLN A 173 -23.95 -14.01 -20.16
C GLN A 173 -23.95 -15.44 -20.70
N GLN A 174 -23.42 -16.41 -19.95
CA GLN A 174 -23.35 -17.81 -20.37
C GLN A 174 -24.62 -18.59 -20.07
N THR A 175 -25.28 -18.32 -18.95
CA THR A 175 -26.42 -19.13 -18.46
C THR A 175 -27.77 -18.42 -18.54
N GLY A 176 -27.78 -17.10 -18.81
CA GLY A 176 -28.99 -16.28 -18.72
C GLY A 176 -29.46 -16.02 -17.28
N ALA A 177 -28.66 -16.40 -16.28
CA ALA A 177 -29.01 -16.21 -14.88
C ALA A 177 -29.19 -14.72 -14.54
N PRO A 178 -30.10 -14.37 -13.62
CA PRO A 178 -30.37 -12.99 -13.24
C PRO A 178 -29.12 -12.33 -12.65
N LEU A 179 -28.55 -11.39 -13.40
CA LEU A 179 -27.34 -10.66 -13.00
C LEU A 179 -27.57 -9.79 -11.77
N ALA A 180 -28.79 -9.26 -11.59
CA ALA A 180 -29.12 -8.34 -10.50
C ALA A 180 -28.83 -8.93 -9.12
N SER A 181 -29.27 -10.15 -8.82
CA SER A 181 -29.06 -10.78 -7.51
C SER A 181 -27.59 -11.05 -7.21
N ALA A 182 -26.81 -11.46 -8.21
CA ALA A 182 -25.37 -11.66 -8.05
C ALA A 182 -24.63 -10.34 -7.82
N LEU A 183 -25.04 -9.25 -8.46
CA LEU A 183 -24.45 -7.93 -8.25
C LEU A 183 -24.84 -7.32 -6.89
N ASP A 184 -26.07 -7.56 -6.42
CA ASP A 184 -26.50 -7.15 -5.08
C ASP A 184 -25.68 -7.87 -4.01
N GLU A 185 -25.46 -9.18 -4.15
CA GLU A 185 -24.62 -9.96 -3.23
C GLU A 185 -23.17 -9.43 -3.22
N VAL A 186 -22.62 -9.08 -4.39
CA VAL A 186 -21.29 -8.45 -4.48
C VAL A 186 -21.27 -7.07 -3.82
N ALA A 187 -22.29 -6.23 -4.03
CA ALA A 187 -22.37 -4.90 -3.43
C ALA A 187 -22.54 -4.96 -1.90
N GLU A 188 -23.36 -5.90 -1.43
CA GLU A 188 -23.57 -6.17 0.00
C GLU A 188 -22.29 -6.70 0.64
N ALA A 189 -21.63 -7.69 0.03
CA ALA A 189 -20.35 -8.22 0.52
C ALA A 189 -19.30 -7.11 0.67
N LEU A 190 -19.18 -6.22 -0.31
CA LEU A 190 -18.26 -5.07 -0.25
C LEU A 190 -18.64 -4.07 0.84
N THR A 191 -19.94 -3.89 1.12
CA THR A 191 -20.44 -2.99 2.17
C THR A 191 -20.21 -3.59 3.56
N VAL A 192 -20.44 -4.89 3.73
CA VAL A 192 -20.16 -5.63 4.97
C VAL A 192 -18.67 -5.57 5.29
N GLU A 193 -17.80 -5.77 4.29
CA GLU A 193 -16.34 -5.64 4.45
C GLU A 193 -15.93 -4.24 4.93
N GLN A 194 -16.60 -3.19 4.44
CA GLN A 194 -16.38 -1.81 4.93
C GLN A 194 -16.86 -1.64 6.38
N GLY A 195 -18.00 -2.22 6.75
CA GLY A 195 -18.53 -2.20 8.12
C GLY A 195 -17.59 -2.88 9.11
N VAL A 196 -17.09 -4.07 8.79
CA VAL A 196 -16.11 -4.80 9.61
C VAL A 196 -14.86 -3.95 9.83
N ARG A 197 -14.35 -3.29 8.80
CA ARG A 197 -13.20 -2.38 8.93
C ARG A 197 -13.47 -1.19 9.83
N ALA A 198 -14.67 -0.61 9.77
CA ALA A 198 -15.05 0.49 10.64
C ALA A 198 -15.08 0.05 12.11
N VAL A 199 -15.62 -1.13 12.39
CA VAL A 199 -15.64 -1.74 13.74
C VAL A 199 -14.21 -2.03 14.22
N VAL A 200 -13.37 -2.65 13.39
CA VAL A 200 -11.96 -2.87 13.73
C VAL A 200 -11.23 -1.55 14.00
N ALA A 201 -11.55 -0.49 13.23
CA ALA A 201 -10.95 0.81 13.45
C ALA A 201 -11.37 1.45 14.78
N SER A 202 -12.61 1.22 15.23
CA SER A 202 -13.08 1.69 16.55
C SER A 202 -12.47 0.88 17.70
N GLU A 203 -12.37 -0.44 17.57
CA GLU A 203 -11.72 -1.30 18.58
C GLU A 203 -10.23 -0.94 18.75
N LEU A 204 -9.56 -0.62 17.65
CA LEU A 204 -8.15 -0.20 17.66
C LEU A 204 -7.96 1.27 18.07
N ALA A 205 -9.02 2.04 18.34
CA ALA A 205 -8.90 3.45 18.70
C ALA A 205 -8.13 3.63 20.03
N ALA A 206 -8.43 2.83 21.04
CA ALA A 206 -7.75 2.88 22.34
C ALA A 206 -6.26 2.46 22.25
N PRO A 207 -5.90 1.33 21.63
CA PRO A 207 -4.49 0.98 21.36
C PRO A 207 -3.73 2.02 20.54
N ARG A 208 -4.39 2.68 19.57
CA ARG A 208 -3.78 3.75 18.79
C ARG A 208 -3.55 5.02 19.62
N ALA A 209 -4.45 5.34 20.54
CA ALA A 209 -4.30 6.50 21.42
C ALA A 209 -3.10 6.33 22.35
N THR A 210 -2.94 5.17 23.00
CA THR A 210 -1.77 4.88 23.86
C THR A 210 -0.47 4.84 23.05
N GLY A 211 -0.50 4.24 21.86
CA GLY A 211 0.63 4.25 20.93
C GLY A 211 1.06 5.68 20.56
N LYS A 212 0.12 6.60 20.31
CA LYS A 212 0.42 8.02 20.07
C LYS A 212 1.06 8.69 21.29
N VAL A 213 0.57 8.42 22.50
CA VAL A 213 1.16 8.96 23.75
C VAL A 213 2.61 8.49 23.89
N MET A 214 2.86 7.18 23.72
CA MET A 214 4.21 6.61 23.81
C MET A 214 5.14 7.13 22.70
N ALA A 215 4.59 7.45 21.52
CA ALA A 215 5.36 8.05 20.42
C ALA A 215 5.73 9.52 20.66
N VAL A 216 4.92 10.26 21.44
CA VAL A 216 5.20 11.67 21.80
C VAL A 216 6.14 11.78 22.99
N LEU A 217 6.16 10.77 23.88
CA LEU A 217 6.98 10.75 25.09
C LEU A 217 8.48 11.08 24.88
N PRO A 218 9.18 10.58 23.84
CA PRO A 218 10.58 10.93 23.58
C PRO A 218 10.78 12.42 23.32
N PHE A 219 9.84 13.07 22.64
CA PHE A 219 9.89 14.50 22.36
C PHE A 219 9.68 15.32 23.63
N CYS A 220 8.75 14.91 24.49
CA CYS A 220 8.59 15.51 25.82
C CYS A 220 9.86 15.36 26.66
N GLY A 221 10.53 14.21 26.60
CA GLY A 221 11.81 13.96 27.27
C GLY A 221 12.93 14.88 26.78
N LEU A 222 13.07 15.07 25.46
CA LEU A 222 14.01 16.05 24.90
C LEU A 222 13.68 17.48 25.34
N ALA A 223 12.40 17.87 25.30
CA ALA A 223 11.96 19.21 25.71
C ALA A 223 12.27 19.50 27.19
N LEU A 224 12.04 18.52 28.07
CA LEU A 224 12.42 18.59 29.48
C LEU A 224 13.93 18.70 29.66
N GLY A 225 14.72 17.95 28.89
CA GLY A 225 16.18 18.03 28.91
C GLY A 225 16.71 19.43 28.54
N PHE A 226 16.10 20.06 27.54
CA PHE A 226 16.39 21.46 27.19
C PHE A 226 15.98 22.44 28.29
N LEU A 227 14.81 22.24 28.91
CA LEU A 227 14.29 23.14 29.95
C LEU A 227 15.13 23.12 31.23
N ILE A 228 15.75 21.99 31.55
CA ILE A 228 16.69 21.82 32.68
C ILE A 228 18.08 22.45 32.35
N GLY A 229 18.27 22.99 31.14
CA GLY A 229 19.51 23.63 30.72
C GLY A 229 20.55 22.67 30.15
N GLY A 230 20.17 21.45 29.78
CA GLY A 230 21.02 20.55 29.02
C GLY A 230 21.02 20.89 27.53
N ASP A 231 22.11 20.55 26.84
CA ASP A 231 22.19 20.53 25.37
C ASP A 231 22.13 19.08 24.85
N PRO A 232 20.95 18.42 24.86
CA PRO A 232 20.82 17.03 24.42
C PRO A 232 21.24 16.85 22.96
N VAL A 233 21.06 17.89 22.14
CA VAL A 233 21.49 17.90 20.73
C VAL A 233 23.02 17.89 20.63
N ASP A 234 23.73 18.71 21.43
CA ASP A 234 25.19 18.67 21.40
C ASP A 234 25.73 17.37 22.01
N PHE A 235 25.09 16.81 23.05
CA PHE A 235 25.42 15.48 23.58
C PHE A 235 25.24 14.35 22.54
N LEU A 236 24.14 14.38 21.78
CA LEU A 236 23.87 13.43 20.70
C LEU A 236 24.88 13.57 19.55
N LEU A 237 25.43 14.77 19.31
CA LEU A 237 26.33 15.09 18.19
C LEU A 237 27.81 15.11 18.55
N SER A 238 28.17 15.09 19.83
CA SER A 238 29.55 15.28 20.31
C SER A 238 30.33 14.00 20.49
N GLY A 239 29.66 12.87 20.76
CA GLY A 239 30.34 11.65 21.17
C GLY A 239 29.81 10.34 20.56
N PRO A 240 30.64 9.28 20.60
CA PRO A 240 30.29 7.96 20.05
C PRO A 240 29.06 7.34 20.73
N TYR A 241 28.84 7.63 22.02
CA TYR A 241 27.67 7.18 22.76
C TYR A 241 26.37 7.86 22.28
N GLY A 242 26.44 9.16 21.95
CA GLY A 242 25.33 9.91 21.36
C GLY A 242 24.93 9.35 20.00
N TRP A 243 25.91 9.04 19.14
CA TRP A 243 25.65 8.42 17.84
C TRP A 243 25.06 7.01 17.96
N ALA A 244 25.53 6.20 18.91
CA ALA A 244 24.97 4.87 19.15
C ALA A 244 23.50 4.94 19.59
N CYS A 245 23.16 5.89 20.46
CA CYS A 245 21.78 6.10 20.91
C CYS A 245 20.89 6.58 19.76
N LEU A 246 21.36 7.56 18.97
CA LEU A 246 20.65 8.12 17.83
C LEU A 246 20.37 7.05 16.75
N LEU A 247 21.39 6.28 16.39
CA LEU A 247 21.26 5.18 15.43
C LEU A 247 20.37 4.07 15.99
N GLY A 248 20.53 3.71 17.26
CA GLY A 248 19.70 2.70 17.92
C GLY A 248 18.22 3.08 17.90
N GLY A 249 17.89 4.32 18.28
CA GLY A 249 16.50 4.80 18.29
C GLY A 249 15.87 4.81 16.90
N VAL A 250 16.59 5.31 15.90
CA VAL A 250 16.08 5.41 14.52
C VAL A 250 15.98 4.02 13.85
N THR A 251 16.93 3.13 14.08
CA THR A 251 16.86 1.76 13.57
C THR A 251 15.72 0.99 14.22
N LEU A 252 15.53 1.10 15.54
CA LEU A 252 14.46 0.42 16.24
C LEU A 252 13.08 0.95 15.82
N ALA A 253 12.94 2.27 15.62
CA ALA A 253 11.73 2.86 15.05
C ALA A 253 11.46 2.34 13.63
N GLY A 254 12.47 2.26 12.78
CA GLY A 254 12.36 1.70 11.43
C GLY A 254 11.96 0.22 11.43
N VAL A 255 12.54 -0.58 12.31
CA VAL A 255 12.17 -2.00 12.51
C VAL A 255 10.74 -2.13 13.00
N GLY A 256 10.30 -1.29 13.95
CA GLY A 256 8.92 -1.29 14.44
C GLY A 256 7.91 -1.01 13.32
N VAL A 257 8.18 -0.03 12.45
CA VAL A 257 7.33 0.28 11.29
C VAL A 257 7.26 -0.90 10.32
N LEU A 258 8.40 -1.53 10.00
CA LEU A 258 8.40 -2.72 9.14
C LEU A 258 7.64 -3.89 9.75
N TRP A 259 7.74 -4.07 11.06
CA TRP A 259 7.05 -5.14 11.76
C TRP A 259 5.53 -4.95 11.67
N ILE A 260 5.05 -3.73 11.93
CA ILE A 260 3.62 -3.38 11.82
C ILE A 260 3.12 -3.59 10.38
N ASP A 261 3.87 -3.11 9.39
CA ASP A 261 3.54 -3.29 7.97
C ASP A 261 3.53 -4.77 7.54
N ARG A 262 4.40 -5.59 8.14
CA ARG A 262 4.42 -7.05 7.90
C ARG A 262 3.21 -7.74 8.53
N LEU A 263 2.87 -7.41 9.77
CA LEU A 263 1.67 -7.92 10.46
C LEU A 263 0.38 -7.56 9.71
N ALA A 264 0.27 -6.31 9.28
CA ALA A 264 -0.90 -5.82 8.54
C ALA A 264 -1.10 -6.55 7.22
N ARG A 265 -0.01 -6.87 6.50
CA ARG A 265 -0.07 -7.65 5.26
C ARG A 265 -0.46 -9.11 5.50
N SER A 266 0.15 -9.77 6.50
CA SER A 266 -0.21 -11.15 6.82
C SER A 266 -1.65 -11.32 7.29
N ALA A 267 -2.24 -10.31 7.93
CA ALA A 267 -3.63 -10.35 8.36
C ALA A 267 -4.61 -10.26 7.17
N GLY A 268 -4.25 -9.55 6.09
CA GLY A 268 -5.08 -9.43 4.90
C GLY A 268 -5.02 -10.63 3.93
N ASP A 269 -4.14 -11.60 4.19
CA ASP A 269 -3.98 -12.82 3.38
C ASP A 269 -4.78 -14.01 3.94
N LEU A 270 -5.38 -13.86 5.13
CA LEU A 270 -6.22 -14.88 5.79
C LEU A 270 -7.71 -14.80 5.41
N GLU A 271 -8.10 -13.84 4.56
CA GLU A 271 -9.42 -13.68 3.93
C GLU A 271 -9.38 -14.04 2.43
#